data_AF-A0A2J4YVB5-F1
#
_entry.id   AF-A0A2J4YVB5-F1
#
_cell.length_a   1.000
_cell.length_b   1.000
_cell.length_c   1.000
_cell.angle_alpha   90.00
_cell.angle_beta   90.00
_cell.angle_gamma   90.00
#
_symmetry.space_group_name_H-M   'P 1'
#
loop_
_entity.id
_entity.type
_entity.pdbx_description
1 polymer ?
#
loop_
_entity_poly.entity_id
_entity_poly.type
_entity_poly.pdbx_seq_one_letter_code
_entity_poly.pdbx_strand_id
1 'polypeptide(L)' 'MDALELLVNRRSASRLTDPAPAGEQLENILRAGLRAPDHGTLQPWRFFIIADEG' A
#
# COMPACT_ATOMS: atom_id res chain seq x y z
N MET A 1 -6.86 8.43 -11.57
CA MET A 1 -5.89 8.21 -12.66
C MET A 1 -6.32 6.96 -13.39
N ASP A 2 -6.09 6.91 -14.70
CA ASP A 2 -6.28 5.65 -15.42
C ASP A 2 -5.30 4.58 -14.91
N ALA A 3 -5.71 3.31 -14.91
CA ALA A 3 -4.90 2.23 -14.35
C ALA A 3 -3.61 1.99 -15.15
N LEU A 4 -3.68 2.05 -16.47
CA LEU A 4 -2.52 1.86 -17.33
C LEU A 4 -1.56 3.04 -17.20
N GLU A 5 -2.09 4.26 -17.15
CA GLU A 5 -1.30 5.47 -16.91
C GLU A 5 -0.53 5.41 -15.57
N LEU A 6 -1.19 4.98 -14.49
CA LEU A 6 -0.56 4.83 -13.17
C LEU A 6 0.60 3.84 -13.24
N LEU A 7 0.39 2.66 -13.84
CA LEU A 7 1.40 1.61 -13.90
C LEU A 7 2.63 2.03 -14.71
N VAL A 8 2.43 2.67 -15.87
CA VAL A 8 3.52 3.09 -16.75
C VAL A 8 4.33 4.25 -16.14
N ASN A 9 3.68 5.15 -15.40
CA ASN A 9 4.33 6.34 -14.85
C ASN A 9 4.70 6.22 -13.36
N ARG A 10 4.57 5.02 -12.76
CA ARG A 10 4.83 4.81 -11.33
C ARG A 10 6.28 5.15 -10.97
N ARG A 11 6.44 6.06 -10.01
CA ARG A 11 7.72 6.47 -9.42
C ARG A 11 7.66 6.40 -7.90
N SER A 12 8.82 6.18 -7.26
CA SER A 12 8.94 6.27 -5.81
C SER A 12 9.21 7.72 -5.40
N ALA A 13 8.63 8.17 -4.28
CA ALA A 13 8.91 9.47 -3.67
C ALA A 13 9.68 9.27 -2.36
N SER A 14 10.87 9.88 -2.24
CA SER A 14 11.76 9.71 -1.08
C SER A 14 11.58 10.77 0.01
N ARG A 15 10.94 11.89 -0.32
CA ARG A 15 10.65 12.99 0.62
C ARG A 15 9.14 13.04 0.81
N LEU A 16 8.67 12.59 1.96
CA LEU A 16 7.26 12.56 2.34
C LEU A 16 6.98 13.70 3.33
N THR A 17 5.72 14.04 3.50
CA THR A 17 5.25 15.07 4.42
C THR A 17 4.01 14.59 5.15
N ASP A 18 3.71 15.21 6.29
CA ASP A 18 2.47 14.96 7.01
C ASP A 18 1.23 15.52 6.27
N PRO A 19 0.04 14.93 6.51
CA PRO A 19 -0.19 13.72 7.32
C PRO A 19 0.05 12.42 6.53
N ALA A 20 0.40 11.34 7.24
CA ALA A 20 0.39 10.00 6.68
C ALA A 20 -1.04 9.56 6.27
N PRO A 21 -1.20 8.62 5.31
CA PRO A 21 -2.50 8.06 4.98
C PRO A 21 -3.18 7.44 6.21
N ALA A 22 -4.44 7.79 6.44
CA ALA A 22 -5.24 7.32 7.57
C ALA A 22 -6.66 6.92 7.14
N GLY A 23 -7.40 6.26 8.03
CA GLY A 23 -8.78 5.84 7.77
C GLY A 23 -8.91 5.00 6.50
N GLU A 24 -9.85 5.37 5.62
CA GLU A 24 -10.13 4.65 4.37
C GLU A 24 -8.92 4.59 3.43
N GLN A 25 -8.06 5.62 3.44
CA GLN A 25 -6.86 5.61 2.59
C GLN A 25 -5.90 4.49 3.00
N LEU A 26 -5.67 4.34 4.30
CA LEU A 26 -4.84 3.26 4.84
C LEU A 26 -5.48 1.89 4.59
N GLU A 27 -6.80 1.79 4.79
CA GLU A 27 -7.52 0.55 4.53
C GLU A 27 -7.43 0.13 3.05
N ASN A 28 -7.55 1.07 2.12
CA ASN A 28 -7.43 0.81 0.69
C ASN A 28 -6.02 0.34 0.31
N ILE A 29 -4.97 0.88 0.94
CA ILE A 29 -3.57 0.42 0.75
C ILE A 29 -3.43 -1.03 1.21
N LEU A 30 -3.91 -1.36 2.41
CA LEU A 30 -3.84 -2.71 2.95
C LEU A 30 -4.64 -3.69 2.08
N ARG A 31 -5.88 -3.34 1.71
CA ARG A 31 -6.73 -4.13 0.81
C ARG A 31 -6.08 -4.40 -0.53
N ALA A 32 -5.36 -3.43 -1.09
CA ALA A 32 -4.60 -3.63 -2.32
C ALA A 32 -3.45 -4.65 -2.12
N GLY A 33 -2.72 -4.56 -0.99
CA GLY A 33 -1.66 -5.51 -0.64
C GLY A 33 -2.16 -6.95 -0.50
N LEU A 34 -3.37 -7.15 0.03
CA LEU A 34 -4.02 -8.47 0.14
C LEU A 34 -4.31 -9.15 -1.21
N ARG A 35 -4.22 -8.42 -2.33
CA ARG A 35 -4.49 -8.95 -3.68
C ARG A 35 -3.22 -9.38 -4.44
N ALA A 36 -2.07 -9.35 -3.77
CA ALA A 36 -0.86 -9.95 -4.32
C ALA A 36 -1.10 -11.44 -4.65
N PRO A 37 -0.56 -11.96 -5.78
CA PRO A 37 -0.66 -13.37 -6.11
C PRO A 37 -0.13 -14.26 -4.99
N ASP A 38 -0.91 -15.29 -4.64
CA ASP A 38 -0.63 -16.18 -3.52
C ASP A 38 -0.92 -17.62 -3.94
N HIS A 39 0.14 -18.36 -4.23
CA HIS A 39 0.05 -19.74 -4.69
C HIS A 39 -0.41 -20.64 -3.54
N GLY A 40 -1.60 -21.24 -3.71
CA GLY A 40 -2.20 -22.09 -2.68
C GLY A 40 -2.98 -21.31 -1.60
N THR A 41 -3.15 -19.99 -1.76
CA THR A 41 -3.95 -19.15 -0.84
C THR A 41 -3.46 -19.26 0.61
N LEU A 42 -2.15 -19.29 0.79
CA LEU A 42 -1.51 -19.51 2.10
C LEU A 42 -1.57 -18.26 2.99
N GLN A 43 -1.83 -17.10 2.38
CA GLN A 43 -1.76 -15.78 2.97
C GLN A 43 -0.47 -15.59 3.80
N PRO A 44 0.72 -15.86 3.22
CA PRO A 44 1.97 -15.96 3.98
C PRO A 44 2.57 -14.58 4.29
N TRP A 45 1.74 -13.61 4.61
CA TRP A 45 2.10 -12.22 4.85
C TRP A 45 1.48 -11.70 6.14
N ARG A 46 2.14 -10.72 6.75
CA ARG A 46 1.64 -9.97 7.89
C ARG A 46 2.05 -8.52 7.72
N PHE A 47 1.08 -7.62 7.75
CA PHE A 47 1.36 -6.18 7.72
C PHE A 47 1.55 -5.66 9.14
N PHE A 48 2.64 -4.95 9.36
CA PHE A 48 2.89 -4.17 10.58
C PHE A 48 2.75 -2.70 10.21
N ILE A 49 1.87 -2.01 10.93
CA ILE A 49 1.65 -0.57 10.76
C ILE A 49 2.46 0.09 11.86
N ILE A 50 3.46 0.87 11.46
CA ILE A 50 4.34 1.64 12.33
C ILE A 50 3.94 3.11 12.12
N ALA A 51 3.60 3.80 13.21
CA ALA A 51 3.10 5.17 13.17
C ALA A 51 3.69 5.98 14.32
N ASP A 52 3.67 7.31 14.18
CA ASP A 52 4.14 8.26 15.19
C ASP A 52 5.60 8.01 15.63
N GLU A 53 5.84 7.66 16.90
CA GLU A 53 7.19 7.47 17.47
C GLU A 53 7.84 6.12 17.12
N GLY A 54 7.10 5.23 16.43
CA GLY A 54 7.55 3.88 16.07
C GLY A 54 6.65 2.80 16.65
#